data_AF-A0A6A4VKG9-F1
#
_entry.id   AF-A0A6A4VKG9-F1
#
_cell.length_a   1.000
_cell.length_b   1.000
_cell.length_c   1.000
_cell.angle_alpha   90.00
_cell.angle_beta   90.00
_cell.angle_gamma   90.00
#
_symmetry.space_group_name_H-M   'P 1'
#
loop_
_entity.id
_entity.type
_entity.pdbx_description
1 polymer ?
#
loop_
_entity_poly.entity_id
_entity_poly.type
_entity_poly.pdbx_seq_one_letter_code
_entity_poly.pdbx_strand_id
1 'polypeptide(L)'
;MPGKEKETAFLFTIDSGMDVLNSGHPRDAKTLRRGCSGTPGQEDALSKLVEEVEGLRFGSAGHLLPFQKGLVVTVKVERGLLADVQQRFGPDC
;
A
#
# COMPACT_ATOMS: atom_id res chain seq x y z
N MET A 1 18.33 -16.68 -11.75
CA MET A 1 17.80 -16.17 -13.05
C MET A 1 17.27 -14.78 -12.77
N PRO A 2 17.93 -13.72 -13.26
CA PRO A 2 17.66 -12.34 -12.83
C PRO A 2 16.21 -11.85 -13.08
N GLY A 3 15.45 -12.49 -13.97
CA GLY A 3 14.02 -12.19 -14.16
C GLY A 3 13.12 -12.66 -12.99
N LYS A 4 13.41 -13.82 -12.39
CA LYS A 4 12.59 -14.39 -11.31
C LYS A 4 12.72 -13.61 -10.01
N GLU A 5 13.90 -13.09 -9.72
CA GLU A 5 14.15 -12.27 -8.53
C GLU A 5 13.38 -10.95 -8.59
N LYS A 6 13.33 -10.32 -9.76
CA LYS A 6 12.54 -9.09 -9.98
C LYS A 6 11.03 -9.35 -9.87
N GLU A 7 10.55 -10.42 -10.48
CA GLU A 7 9.13 -10.81 -10.38
C GLU A 7 8.73 -11.12 -8.94
N THR A 8 9.59 -11.82 -8.21
CA THR A 8 9.35 -12.12 -6.79
C THR A 8 9.31 -10.84 -5.96
N ALA A 9 10.25 -9.92 -6.18
CA ALA A 9 10.26 -8.63 -5.48
C ALA A 9 9.02 -7.77 -5.78
N PHE A 10 8.56 -7.78 -7.04
CA PHE A 10 7.31 -7.14 -7.44
C PHE A 10 6.13 -7.73 -6.67
N LEU A 11 5.97 -9.06 -6.68
CA LEU A 11 4.87 -9.74 -5.99
C LEU A 11 4.88 -9.46 -4.47
N PHE A 12 6.05 -9.42 -3.83
CA PHE A 12 6.16 -9.06 -2.42
C PHE A 12 5.74 -7.62 -2.14
N THR A 13 6.06 -6.69 -3.05
CA THR A 13 5.66 -5.28 -2.93
C THR A 13 4.14 -5.14 -3.02
N ILE A 14 3.52 -5.83 -3.97
CA ILE A 14 2.06 -5.85 -4.12
C ILE A 14 1.40 -6.51 -2.89
N ASP A 15 1.85 -7.70 -2.47
CA ASP A 15 1.27 -8.41 -1.31
C ASP A 15 1.35 -7.56 -0.04
N SER A 16 2.52 -6.94 0.23
CA SER A 16 2.72 -6.12 1.42
C SER A 16 1.83 -4.88 1.43
N GLY A 17 1.72 -4.17 0.31
CA GLY A 17 0.84 -3.00 0.23
C GLY A 17 -0.64 -3.38 0.36
N MET A 18 -1.06 -4.47 -0.27
CA MET A 18 -2.43 -4.97 -0.17
C MET A 18 -2.76 -5.52 1.23
N ASP A 19 -1.80 -6.10 1.94
CA ASP A 19 -1.96 -6.51 3.33
C ASP A 19 -2.29 -5.31 4.24
N VAL A 20 -1.67 -4.14 4.02
CA VAL A 20 -2.00 -2.92 4.75
C VAL A 20 -3.41 -2.44 4.41
N LEU A 21 -3.74 -2.35 3.12
CA LEU A 21 -5.06 -1.91 2.65
C LEU A 21 -6.21 -2.86 3.04
N ASN A 22 -5.88 -4.12 3.38
CA ASN A 22 -6.83 -5.12 3.84
C ASN A 22 -6.57 -5.52 5.31
N SER A 23 -6.02 -4.58 6.09
CA SER A 23 -5.80 -4.76 7.52
C SER A 23 -7.14 -4.67 8.28
N GLY A 24 -7.31 -5.51 9.31
CA GLY A 24 -8.59 -5.54 10.01
C GLY A 24 -8.66 -6.43 11.25
N HIS A 25 -7.73 -7.37 11.42
CA HIS A 25 -7.72 -8.24 12.60
C HIS A 25 -6.49 -7.95 13.49
N PRO A 26 -6.66 -7.49 14.74
CA PRO A 26 -5.53 -7.10 15.61
C PRO A 26 -4.51 -8.22 15.88
N ARG A 27 -4.91 -9.49 15.73
CA ARG A 27 -4.06 -10.67 15.90
C ARG A 27 -3.78 -11.41 14.60
N ASP A 28 -3.83 -10.73 13.46
CA ASP A 28 -3.51 -11.35 12.17
C ASP A 28 -2.09 -11.97 12.19
N ALA A 29 -1.90 -13.09 11.50
CA ALA A 29 -0.62 -13.74 11.39
C ALA A 29 0.40 -12.83 10.69
N LYS A 30 -0.03 -12.05 9.69
CA LYS A 30 0.80 -11.06 9.02
C LYS A 30 0.75 -9.74 9.78
N THR A 31 1.91 -9.22 10.18
CA THR A 31 2.01 -7.98 10.96
C THR A 31 1.36 -6.78 10.26
N LEU A 32 1.50 -6.66 8.94
CA LEU A 32 0.94 -5.54 8.17
C LEU A 32 -0.60 -5.51 8.14
N ARG A 33 -1.24 -6.65 8.42
CA ARG A 33 -2.71 -6.79 8.44
C ARG A 33 -3.33 -6.49 9.82
N ARG A 34 -2.52 -6.16 10.83
CA ARG A 34 -2.96 -5.95 12.22
C ARG A 34 -3.52 -4.54 12.45
N GLY A 35 -4.59 -4.21 11.74
CA GLY A 35 -5.20 -2.87 11.74
C GLY A 35 -4.31 -1.83 11.04
N CYS A 36 -4.91 -0.74 10.57
CA CYS A 36 -4.19 0.37 9.93
C CYS A 36 -3.88 1.43 10.98
N SER A 37 -2.61 1.55 11.38
CA SER A 37 -2.18 2.49 12.43
C SER A 37 -1.04 3.41 11.99
N GLY A 38 -0.65 3.36 10.72
CA GLY A 38 0.36 4.25 10.15
C GLY A 38 1.76 3.96 10.70
N THR A 39 2.03 2.73 11.10
CA THR A 39 3.37 2.34 11.56
C THR A 39 4.40 2.56 10.45
N PRO A 40 5.69 2.78 10.76
CA PRO A 40 6.73 2.97 9.73
C PRO A 40 6.77 1.85 8.68
N GLY A 41 6.49 0.59 9.07
CA GLY A 41 6.44 -0.53 8.14
C GLY A 41 5.22 -0.50 7.21
N GLN A 42 4.07 -0.04 7.70
CA GLN A 42 2.88 0.15 6.85
C GLN A 42 3.09 1.30 5.88
N GLU A 43 3.66 2.41 6.34
CA GLU A 43 3.94 3.55 5.48
C GLU A 43 4.98 3.26 4.40
N ASP A 44 6.03 2.49 4.72
CA ASP A 44 6.99 2.00 3.74
C ASP A 44 6.34 1.08 2.69
N ALA A 45 5.51 0.12 3.12
CA ALA A 45 4.79 -0.79 2.23
C ALA A 45 3.84 -0.03 1.27
N LEU A 46 3.08 0.94 1.79
CA LEU A 46 2.19 1.78 0.99
C LEU A 46 2.95 2.68 0.02
N SER A 47 4.11 3.22 0.42
CA SER A 47 4.95 4.05 -0.45
C SER A 47 5.52 3.25 -1.61
N LYS A 48 6.08 2.07 -1.32
CA LYS A 48 6.59 1.15 -2.34
C LYS A 48 5.50 0.66 -3.30
N LEU A 49 4.30 0.39 -2.79
CA LEU A 49 3.15 0.05 -3.63
C LEU A 49 2.84 1.18 -4.63
N VAL A 50 2.78 2.43 -4.16
CA VAL A 50 2.54 3.60 -5.01
C VAL A 50 3.64 3.76 -6.06
N GLU A 51 4.91 3.70 -5.66
CA GLU A 51 6.05 3.81 -6.57
C GLU A 51 6.01 2.74 -7.66
N GLU A 52 5.76 1.49 -7.29
CA GLU A 52 5.69 0.37 -8.23
C GLU A 52 4.54 0.58 -9.22
N VAL A 53 3.36 0.93 -8.72
CA VAL A 53 2.15 1.12 -9.55
C VAL A 53 2.28 2.31 -10.49
N GLU A 54 2.92 3.40 -10.06
CA GLU A 54 3.23 4.54 -10.93
C GLU A 54 4.33 4.23 -11.96
N GLY A 55 5.25 3.33 -11.60
CA GLY A 55 6.33 2.83 -12.46
C GLY A 55 5.86 1.86 -13.55
N LEU A 56 4.78 1.11 -13.31
CA LEU A 56 4.24 0.14 -14.27
C LEU A 56 3.85 0.80 -15.61
N ARG A 57 4.24 0.15 -16.70
CA ARG A 57 3.93 0.56 -18.07
C ARG A 57 3.11 -0.52 -18.75
N PHE A 58 1.98 -0.12 -19.33
CA PHE A 58 1.07 -1.01 -20.05
C PHE A 58 1.05 -0.64 -21.53
N GLY A 59 1.67 -1.49 -22.35
CA GLY A 59 1.83 -1.24 -23.77
C GLY A 59 2.52 0.12 -24.04
N SER A 60 1.91 0.92 -24.91
CA SER A 60 2.39 2.25 -25.29
C SER A 60 1.75 3.40 -24.48
N ALA A 61 0.99 3.11 -23.42
CA ALA A 61 0.32 4.15 -22.64
C ALA A 61 1.33 5.09 -21.97
N GLY A 62 1.29 6.37 -22.34
CA GLY A 62 2.09 7.44 -21.72
C GLY A 62 1.45 8.07 -20.47
N HIS A 63 0.39 7.47 -19.96
CA HIS A 63 -0.36 7.95 -18.79
C HIS A 63 -0.73 6.78 -17.88
N LEU A 64 -1.04 7.09 -16.62
CA LEU A 64 -1.56 6.09 -15.68
C LEU A 64 -2.97 5.64 -16.09
N LEU A 65 -3.16 4.33 -16.18
CA LEU A 65 -4.46 3.72 -16.40
C LEU A 65 -5.40 3.96 -15.19
N PRO A 66 -6.72 3.85 -15.39
CA PRO A 66 -7.68 4.12 -14.32
C PRO A 66 -7.44 3.34 -13.03
N PHE A 67 -7.03 2.06 -13.12
CA PHE A 67 -6.76 1.26 -11.92
C PHE A 67 -5.50 1.74 -11.17
N GLN A 68 -4.45 2.19 -11.89
CA GLN A 68 -3.25 2.75 -11.28
C GLN A 68 -3.61 4.02 -10.51
N LYS A 69 -4.40 4.90 -11.14
CA LYS A 69 -4.93 6.11 -10.49
C LYS A 69 -5.78 5.78 -9.28
N GLY A 70 -6.68 4.81 -9.40
CA GLY A 70 -7.54 4.36 -8.32
C GLY A 70 -6.73 3.94 -7.10
N LEU A 71 -5.72 3.10 -7.30
CA LEU A 71 -4.88 2.62 -6.20
C LEU A 71 -4.06 3.75 -5.55
N VAL A 72 -3.47 4.64 -6.35
CA VAL A 72 -2.74 5.82 -5.83
C VAL A 72 -3.67 6.71 -4.99
N VAL A 73 -4.90 6.92 -5.45
CA VAL A 73 -5.90 7.69 -4.70
C VAL A 73 -6.30 6.96 -3.42
N THR A 74 -6.54 5.65 -3.46
CA THR A 74 -6.87 4.85 -2.26
C THR A 74 -5.81 5.01 -1.18
N VAL A 75 -4.52 4.88 -1.52
CA VAL A 75 -3.42 5.04 -0.54
C VAL A 75 -3.40 6.45 0.05
N LYS A 76 -3.62 7.50 -0.76
CA LYS A 76 -3.68 8.88 -0.27
C LYS A 76 -4.88 9.11 0.65
N VAL A 77 -6.04 8.55 0.31
CA VAL A 77 -7.26 8.67 1.12
C VAL A 77 -7.11 7.95 2.46
N GLU A 78 -6.58 6.73 2.48
CA GLU A 78 -6.32 5.98 3.72
C GLU A 78 -5.41 6.76 4.68
N ARG A 79 -4.30 7.30 4.18
CA ARG A 79 -3.37 8.12 4.98
C ARG A 79 -4.05 9.36 5.55
N GLY A 80 -4.80 10.08 4.71
CA GLY A 80 -5.52 11.28 5.13
C GLY A 80 -6.57 10.95 6.18
N LEU A 81 -7.36 9.90 5.95
CA LEU A 81 -8.39 9.45 6.89
C LEU A 81 -7.80 9.03 8.23
N LEU A 82 -6.70 8.26 8.22
CA LEU A 82 -6.02 7.87 9.45
C LEU A 82 -5.52 9.09 10.22
N ALA A 83 -4.88 10.05 9.54
CA ALA A 83 -4.42 11.28 10.17
C ALA A 83 -5.58 12.08 10.78
N ASP A 84 -6.70 12.21 10.07
CA ASP A 84 -7.90 12.90 10.54
C ASP A 84 -8.51 12.19 11.77
N VAL A 85 -8.55 10.86 11.75
CA VAL A 85 -9.04 10.02 12.85
C VAL A 85 -8.14 10.17 14.08
N GLN A 86 -6.82 10.07 13.91
CA GLN A 86 -5.86 10.23 15.01
C GLN A 86 -5.87 11.65 15.60
N GLN A 87 -6.02 12.67 14.75
CA GLN A 87 -6.16 14.05 15.21
C GLN A 87 -7.41 14.23 16.08
N ARG A 88 -8.50 13.54 15.76
CA ARG A 88 -9.79 13.71 16.43
C ARG A 88 -9.99 12.82 17.65
N PHE A 89 -9.43 11.62 17.64
CA PHE A 89 -9.69 10.58 18.64
C PHE A 89 -8.44 10.11 19.40
N GLY A 90 -7.25 10.59 19.04
CA GLY A 90 -5.98 10.24 19.68
C GLY A 90 -5.16 9.21 18.88
N PRO A 91 -3.90 8.95 19.24
CA PRO A 91 -3.02 8.10 18.43
C PRO A 91 -3.35 6.59 18.48
N ASP A 92 -4.15 6.16 19.45
CA ASP A 92 -4.47 4.74 19.71
C ASP A 92 -5.82 4.28 19.13
N CYS A 93 -6.51 5.14 18.37
CA CYS A 93 -7.78 4.81 17.71
C CYS A 93 -7.60 4.04 16.40
#